data_AF-B5TQV5-F1
#
_entry.id   AF-B5TQV5-F1
#
_cell.length_a   1.000
_cell.length_b   1.000
_cell.length_c   1.000
_cell.angle_alpha   90.00
_cell.angle_beta   90.00
_cell.angle_gamma   90.00
#
_symmetry.space_group_name_H-M   'P 1'
#
loop_
_entity.id
_entity.type
_entity.pdbx_description
1 polymer ?
#
loop_
_entity_poly.entity_id
_entity_poly.type
_entity_poly.pdbx_seq_one_letter_code
_entity_poly.pdbx_strand_id
1 'polypeptide(L)'
;MDGIRENITSPGFSLEASEEVQWCLTIYPNGVDEESTDYLSVYLGLLSCPKSPVWAKVQFWIINAQGEKYVITKISDVLRFLPNRYWGCKNFILRDFLLYHSHWLLPEDKLTLCCKVSIIGPYFSRPGQNMPPAIRDPMQILAEDLGELWENSLFTDCSLVVAGQEIRSHKAILAARSPVFRAMFEHEMLDSLRNHIEIHDIHLQVFKEMMHFIYTGTVPHLHNHSMATGLLAAAD
;
A
#
# COMPACT_ATOMS: atom_id res chain seq x y z
N MET A 1 10.68 35.38 -29.92
CA MET A 1 11.75 35.59 -28.93
C MET A 1 11.28 34.88 -27.68
N ASP A 2 11.71 33.64 -27.52
CA ASP A 2 11.27 32.73 -26.44
C ASP A 2 11.89 33.16 -25.12
N GLY A 3 11.28 34.14 -24.47
CA GLY A 3 11.56 34.44 -23.07
C GLY A 3 11.15 33.23 -22.24
N ILE A 4 12.11 32.62 -21.54
CA ILE A 4 11.83 31.56 -20.56
C ILE A 4 10.78 32.12 -19.60
N ARG A 5 9.58 31.54 -19.64
CA ARG A 5 8.52 31.93 -18.72
C ARG A 5 8.87 31.41 -17.35
N GLU A 6 8.99 32.34 -16.41
CA GLU A 6 9.32 32.01 -15.03
C GLU A 6 8.21 31.18 -14.40
N ASN A 7 8.63 30.17 -13.62
CA ASN A 7 7.74 29.35 -12.83
C ASN A 7 8.19 29.35 -11.38
N ILE A 8 7.25 29.04 -10.49
CA ILE A 8 7.49 28.92 -9.06
C ILE A 8 7.10 27.50 -8.69
N THR A 9 8.05 26.73 -8.17
CA THR A 9 7.82 25.35 -7.73
C THR A 9 7.89 25.28 -6.21
N SER A 10 6.88 24.65 -5.60
CA SER A 10 6.85 24.41 -4.15
C SER A 10 7.95 23.45 -3.73
N PRO A 11 8.29 23.40 -2.43
CA PRO A 11 9.01 22.26 -1.86
C PRO A 11 8.32 20.93 -2.19
N GLY A 12 9.11 19.86 -2.15
CA GLY A 12 8.58 18.49 -2.23
C GLY A 12 7.67 18.19 -1.05
N PHE A 13 6.53 17.56 -1.31
CA PHE A 13 5.61 17.09 -0.28
C PHE A 13 5.19 15.64 -0.55
N SER A 14 4.95 14.89 0.52
CA SER A 14 4.55 13.49 0.47
C SER A 14 3.21 13.27 1.17
N LEU A 15 2.63 12.08 1.02
CA LEU A 15 1.58 11.64 1.92
C LEU A 15 2.24 11.14 3.22
N GLU A 16 1.62 11.41 4.37
CA GLU A 16 2.08 10.88 5.67
C GLU A 16 2.23 9.34 5.67
N ALA A 17 1.49 8.65 4.80
CA ALA A 17 1.55 7.19 4.65
C ALA A 17 2.68 6.70 3.71
N SER A 18 3.42 7.58 3.02
CA SER A 18 4.52 7.20 2.13
C SER A 18 5.47 8.38 1.89
N GLU A 19 6.56 8.44 2.65
CA GLU A 19 7.61 9.46 2.48
C GLU A 19 8.39 9.30 1.16
N GLU A 20 8.34 8.11 0.56
CA GLU A 20 9.05 7.77 -0.68
C GLU A 20 8.40 8.38 -1.94
N VAL A 21 7.12 8.77 -1.87
CA VAL A 21 6.43 9.44 -2.98
C VAL A 21 6.46 10.95 -2.77
N GLN A 22 7.27 11.63 -3.58
CA GLN A 22 7.49 13.08 -3.51
C GLN A 22 6.77 13.78 -4.66
N TRP A 23 5.89 14.71 -4.32
CA TRP A 23 5.17 15.58 -5.24
C TRP A 23 5.65 17.02 -5.11
N CYS A 24 5.44 17.84 -6.13
CA CYS A 24 5.57 19.28 -6.03
C CYS A 24 4.45 19.98 -6.79
N LEU A 25 4.18 21.22 -6.42
CA LEU A 25 3.24 22.07 -7.12
C LEU A 25 4.00 23.17 -7.85
N THR A 26 3.77 23.32 -9.15
CA THR A 26 4.39 24.36 -9.97
C THR A 26 3.33 25.32 -10.50
N ILE A 27 3.61 26.61 -10.36
CA ILE A 27 2.76 27.71 -10.83
C ILE A 27 3.50 28.46 -11.94
N TYR A 28 2.76 28.85 -12.97
CA TYR A 28 3.22 29.73 -14.03
C TYR A 28 2.38 31.02 -13.99
N PRO A 29 2.88 32.10 -13.37
CA PRO A 29 2.11 33.34 -13.20
C PRO A 29 1.69 34.00 -14.53
N ASN A 30 2.43 33.74 -15.61
CA ASN A 30 2.23 34.32 -16.94
C ASN A 30 1.93 33.25 -18.01
N GLY A 31 1.26 32.17 -17.61
CA GLY A 31 0.96 31.05 -18.48
C GLY A 31 2.17 30.21 -18.87
N VAL A 32 1.92 29.10 -19.55
CA VAL A 32 2.94 28.17 -20.05
C VAL A 32 3.30 28.39 -21.52
N ASP A 33 2.43 29.05 -22.29
CA ASP A 33 2.57 29.28 -23.74
C ASP A 33 1.74 30.50 -24.21
N GLU A 34 1.86 30.89 -25.49
CA GLU A 34 1.26 32.12 -26.03
C GLU A 34 -0.25 32.24 -25.79
N GLU A 35 -0.98 31.12 -25.79
CA GLU A 35 -2.43 31.09 -25.58
C GLU A 35 -2.84 31.25 -24.12
N SER A 36 -1.93 31.03 -23.17
CA SER A 36 -2.19 31.11 -21.72
C SER A 36 -1.59 32.34 -21.06
N THR A 37 -1.08 33.30 -21.83
CA THR A 37 -0.40 34.51 -21.34
C THR A 37 -1.22 35.33 -20.34
N ASP A 38 -2.55 35.30 -20.44
CA ASP A 38 -3.46 36.03 -19.54
C ASP A 38 -3.91 35.20 -18.32
N TYR A 39 -3.45 33.97 -18.21
CA TYR A 39 -3.81 33.04 -17.16
C TYR A 39 -2.63 32.74 -16.25
N LEU A 40 -2.93 32.56 -14.97
CA LEU A 40 -2.08 31.79 -14.08
C LEU A 40 -2.36 30.31 -14.32
N SER A 41 -1.31 29.52 -14.55
CA SER A 41 -1.42 28.07 -14.73
C SER A 41 -0.91 27.33 -13.50
N VAL A 42 -1.50 26.18 -13.19
CA VAL A 42 -1.11 25.33 -12.06
C VAL A 42 -0.89 23.89 -12.51
N TYR A 43 0.19 23.27 -12.03
CA TYR A 43 0.54 21.90 -12.30
C TYR A 43 1.00 21.19 -11.03
N LEU A 44 0.68 19.90 -10.94
CA LEU A 44 1.25 18.97 -9.98
C LEU A 44 2.32 18.14 -10.70
N GLY A 45 3.50 18.04 -10.11
CA GLY A 45 4.60 17.19 -10.57
C GLY A 45 4.83 16.01 -9.63
N LEU A 46 5.20 14.85 -10.19
CA LEU A 46 5.72 13.73 -9.41
C LEU A 46 7.26 13.75 -9.48
N LEU A 47 7.93 14.05 -8.39
CA LEU A 47 9.40 14.13 -8.32
C LEU A 47 10.04 12.74 -8.18
N SER A 48 9.55 11.92 -7.25
CA SER A 48 10.08 10.60 -6.97
C SER A 48 8.97 9.62 -6.64
N CYS A 49 9.10 8.38 -7.12
CA CYS A 49 8.25 7.26 -6.73
C CYS A 49 8.99 5.94 -7.01
N PRO A 50 9.15 5.05 -6.01
CA PRO A 50 9.82 3.76 -6.22
C PRO A 50 8.98 2.78 -7.06
N LYS A 51 7.64 2.92 -7.04
CA LYS A 51 6.72 2.09 -7.82
C LYS A 51 5.95 2.94 -8.82
N SER A 52 6.58 3.21 -9.95
CA SER A 52 6.00 3.93 -11.10
C SER A 52 5.25 2.97 -12.04
N PRO A 53 4.13 3.38 -12.66
CA PRO A 53 3.48 4.70 -12.60
C PRO A 53 2.49 4.87 -11.43
N VAL A 54 2.20 6.12 -11.07
CA VAL A 54 1.14 6.47 -10.11
C VAL A 54 -0.09 6.98 -10.84
N TRP A 55 -1.26 6.40 -10.59
CA TRP A 55 -2.52 6.93 -11.11
C TRP A 55 -3.19 7.80 -10.06
N ALA A 56 -3.60 9.02 -10.42
CA ALA A 56 -4.23 9.93 -9.46
C ALA A 56 -5.27 10.83 -10.11
N LYS A 57 -6.29 11.20 -9.32
CA LYS A 57 -7.16 12.35 -9.58
C LYS A 57 -6.61 13.56 -8.83
N VAL A 58 -6.68 14.72 -9.46
CA VAL A 58 -6.13 15.96 -8.91
C VAL A 58 -7.19 17.04 -8.90
N GLN A 59 -7.20 17.84 -7.85
CA GLN A 59 -8.06 19.00 -7.70
C GLN A 59 -7.23 20.17 -7.17
N PHE A 60 -7.40 21.35 -7.77
CA PHE A 60 -6.77 22.60 -7.37
C PHE A 60 -7.85 23.60 -6.92
N TRP A 61 -7.52 24.46 -5.96
CA TRP A 61 -8.35 25.60 -5.56
C TRP A 61 -7.51 26.68 -4.88
N ILE A 62 -8.01 27.91 -4.88
CA ILE A 62 -7.47 29.04 -4.11
C ILE A 62 -8.25 29.15 -2.80
N ILE A 63 -7.58 29.58 -1.73
CA ILE A 63 -8.25 29.96 -0.47
C ILE A 63 -8.30 31.49 -0.38
N ASN A 64 -9.49 32.03 -0.14
CA ASN A 64 -9.68 33.47 0.08
C ASN A 64 -9.38 33.88 1.54
N ALA A 65 -9.48 35.19 1.82
CA ALA A 65 -9.29 35.77 3.15
C ALA A 65 -10.22 35.20 4.23
N GLN A 66 -11.35 34.61 3.84
CA GLN A 66 -12.33 33.97 4.74
C GLN A 66 -12.06 32.48 4.97
N GLY A 67 -11.05 31.90 4.31
CA GLY A 67 -10.76 30.46 4.38
C GLY A 67 -11.59 29.60 3.41
N GLU A 68 -12.37 30.22 2.53
CA GLU A 68 -13.25 29.54 1.59
C GLU A 68 -12.52 29.15 0.30
N LYS A 69 -12.98 28.07 -0.35
CA LYS A 69 -12.40 27.58 -1.60
C LYS A 69 -12.98 28.31 -2.80
N TYR A 70 -12.12 28.83 -3.66
CA TYR A 70 -12.47 29.50 -4.91
C TYR A 70 -11.70 28.90 -6.09
N VAL A 71 -12.21 29.06 -7.32
CA VAL A 71 -11.68 28.44 -8.56
C VAL A 71 -11.35 26.97 -8.37
N ILE A 72 -12.39 26.18 -8.09
CA ILE A 72 -12.22 24.75 -7.85
C ILE A 72 -12.09 24.04 -9.21
N THR A 73 -10.88 23.67 -9.59
CA THR A 73 -10.61 22.92 -10.83
C THR A 73 -10.32 21.48 -10.50
N LYS A 74 -11.23 20.59 -10.92
CA LYS A 74 -11.03 19.14 -10.83
C LYS A 74 -10.64 18.60 -12.20
N ILE A 75 -9.51 17.90 -12.26
CA ILE A 75 -9.15 17.16 -13.46
C ILE A 75 -9.98 15.87 -13.46
N SER A 76 -10.88 15.74 -14.45
CA SER A 76 -11.85 14.64 -14.53
C SER A 76 -11.18 13.29 -14.77
N ASP A 77 -10.12 13.28 -15.56
CA ASP A 77 -9.41 12.07 -15.95
C ASP A 77 -8.53 11.53 -14.83
N VAL A 78 -8.37 10.21 -14.82
CA VAL A 78 -7.34 9.56 -14.01
C VAL A 78 -6.00 9.76 -14.70
N LEU A 79 -5.13 10.55 -14.08
CA LEU A 79 -3.85 10.92 -14.65
C LEU A 79 -2.79 9.89 -14.31
N ARG A 80 -2.00 9.49 -15.32
CA ARG A 80 -0.83 8.64 -15.15
C ARG A 80 0.41 9.49 -14.93
N PHE A 81 0.91 9.51 -13.71
CA PHE A 81 2.16 10.18 -13.34
C PHE A 81 3.35 9.23 -13.47
N LEU A 82 4.38 9.71 -14.16
CA LEU A 82 5.73 9.13 -14.15
C LEU A 82 6.65 10.13 -13.41
N PRO A 83 7.82 9.70 -12.91
CA PRO A 83 8.81 10.63 -12.38
C PRO A 83 9.11 11.76 -13.37
N ASN A 84 9.17 13.00 -12.86
CA ASN A 84 9.32 14.25 -13.59
C ASN A 84 8.21 14.57 -14.61
N ARG A 85 7.03 13.93 -14.52
CA ARG A 85 5.84 14.34 -15.27
C ARG A 85 4.95 15.27 -14.45
N TYR A 86 4.37 16.23 -15.17
CA TYR A 86 3.49 17.25 -14.63
C TYR A 86 2.11 17.20 -15.29
N TRP A 87 1.06 17.35 -14.49
CA TRP A 87 -0.32 17.43 -14.95
C TRP A 87 -1.04 18.58 -14.25
N GLY A 88 -1.88 19.32 -14.96
CA GLY A 88 -2.38 20.59 -14.44
C GLY A 88 -3.47 21.22 -15.28
N CYS A 89 -3.77 22.47 -14.95
CA CYS A 89 -4.70 23.32 -15.67
C CYS A 89 -3.97 24.55 -16.19
N LYS A 90 -3.86 24.64 -17.52
CA LYS A 90 -3.24 25.73 -18.27
C LYS A 90 -3.97 27.07 -18.03
N ASN A 91 -5.30 27.05 -18.06
CA ASN A 91 -6.14 28.24 -17.87
C ASN A 91 -6.84 28.19 -16.50
N PHE A 92 -6.06 28.15 -15.42
CA PHE A 92 -6.61 27.95 -14.07
C PHE A 92 -7.39 29.18 -13.59
N ILE A 93 -6.78 30.37 -13.63
CA ILE A 93 -7.47 31.64 -13.32
C ILE A 93 -6.94 32.77 -14.20
N LEU A 94 -7.84 33.64 -14.67
CA LEU A 94 -7.46 34.87 -15.37
C LEU A 94 -6.69 35.78 -14.41
N ARG A 95 -5.52 36.24 -14.83
CA ARG A 95 -4.65 37.09 -14.01
C ARG A 95 -5.35 38.40 -13.66
N ASP A 96 -6.00 39.05 -14.61
CA ASP A 96 -6.73 40.29 -14.37
C ASP A 96 -7.86 40.10 -13.36
N PHE A 97 -8.55 38.96 -13.41
CA PHE A 97 -9.58 38.62 -12.42
C PHE A 97 -8.96 38.44 -11.03
N LEU A 98 -7.84 37.73 -10.92
CA LEU A 98 -7.12 37.53 -9.66
C LEU A 98 -6.69 38.87 -9.04
N LEU A 99 -6.13 39.76 -9.85
CA LEU A 99 -5.62 41.06 -9.41
C LEU A 99 -6.74 42.04 -9.06
N TYR A 100 -7.83 42.07 -9.85
CA TYR A 100 -9.02 42.86 -9.56
C TYR A 100 -9.65 42.48 -8.20
N HIS A 101 -9.59 41.19 -7.86
CA HIS A 101 -10.11 40.62 -6.61
C HIS A 101 -9.02 40.41 -5.53
N SER A 102 -7.89 41.11 -5.64
CA SER A 102 -6.73 40.98 -4.74
C SER A 102 -7.07 41.14 -3.25
N HIS A 103 -8.00 42.04 -2.90
CA HIS A 103 -8.41 42.30 -1.52
C HIS A 103 -8.94 41.07 -0.76
N TRP A 104 -9.42 40.02 -1.46
CA TRP A 104 -9.87 38.78 -0.83
C TRP A 104 -9.22 37.52 -1.39
N LEU A 105 -8.70 37.53 -2.62
CA LEU A 105 -7.95 36.39 -3.18
C LEU A 105 -6.45 36.42 -2.86
N LEU A 106 -5.91 37.59 -2.53
CA LEU A 106 -4.51 37.81 -2.18
C LEU A 106 -4.39 38.53 -0.82
N PRO A 107 -4.93 37.95 0.28
CA PRO A 107 -4.79 38.55 1.60
C PRO A 107 -3.30 38.71 1.94
N GLU A 108 -2.91 39.92 2.37
CA GLU A 108 -1.51 40.28 2.62
C GLU A 108 -0.58 40.07 1.42
N ASP A 109 -1.09 40.24 0.20
CA ASP A 109 -0.33 40.01 -1.06
C ASP A 109 0.16 38.55 -1.23
N LYS A 110 -0.56 37.60 -0.62
CA LYS A 110 -0.23 36.17 -0.67
C LYS A 110 -1.30 35.37 -1.39
N LEU A 111 -0.90 34.67 -2.45
CA LEU A 111 -1.74 33.66 -3.08
C LEU A 111 -1.64 32.33 -2.32
N THR A 112 -2.74 31.88 -1.73
CA THR A 112 -2.82 30.55 -1.11
C THR A 112 -3.46 29.56 -2.07
N LEU A 113 -2.61 28.74 -2.71
CA LEU A 113 -3.04 27.69 -3.62
C LEU A 113 -3.00 26.34 -2.91
N CYS A 114 -4.05 25.55 -3.09
CA CYS A 114 -4.18 24.22 -2.51
C CYS A 114 -4.35 23.16 -3.58
N CYS A 115 -3.88 21.96 -3.29
CA CYS A 115 -4.01 20.79 -4.13
C CYS A 115 -4.53 19.62 -3.30
N LYS A 116 -5.43 18.82 -3.89
CA LYS A 116 -5.82 17.51 -3.39
C LYS A 116 -5.43 16.47 -4.42
N VAL A 117 -4.62 15.53 -3.98
CA VAL A 117 -4.20 14.37 -4.77
C VAL A 117 -4.94 13.15 -4.22
N SER A 118 -5.76 12.53 -5.06
CA SER A 118 -6.46 11.28 -4.75
C SER A 118 -5.84 10.16 -5.58
N ILE A 119 -4.96 9.37 -4.96
CA ILE A 119 -4.28 8.27 -5.65
C ILE A 119 -5.25 7.12 -5.85
N ILE A 120 -5.23 6.55 -7.06
CA ILE A 120 -6.12 5.48 -7.52
C ILE A 120 -5.27 4.26 -7.84
N GLY A 121 -5.49 3.17 -7.12
CA GLY A 121 -4.76 1.93 -7.30
C GLY A 121 -4.44 1.27 -5.96
N PRO A 122 -3.92 0.03 -5.97
CA PRO A 122 -3.71 -0.76 -4.75
C PRO A 122 -2.60 -0.22 -3.84
N TYR A 123 -1.87 0.83 -4.25
CA TYR A 123 -0.61 1.25 -3.64
C TYR A 123 -0.73 2.16 -2.41
N PHE A 124 -1.94 2.44 -1.93
CA PHE A 124 -2.17 3.10 -0.63
C PHE A 124 -3.15 2.32 0.25
N SER A 125 -3.24 1.01 0.06
CA SER A 125 -3.86 0.16 1.07
C SER A 125 -2.92 0.11 2.28
N ARG A 126 -3.30 0.79 3.37
CA ARG A 126 -2.83 0.37 4.70
C ARG A 126 -3.15 -1.13 4.82
N PRO A 127 -2.22 -1.99 5.26
CA PRO A 127 -2.58 -3.36 5.59
C PRO A 127 -3.61 -3.29 6.72
N GLY A 128 -4.88 -3.60 6.43
CA GLY A 128 -5.88 -3.81 7.48
C GLY A 128 -7.26 -3.16 7.38
N GLN A 129 -7.71 -2.54 6.27
CA GLN A 129 -9.12 -2.10 6.18
C GLN A 129 -9.81 -2.45 4.86
N ASN A 130 -10.38 -3.66 4.87
CA ASN A 130 -11.70 -4.07 4.35
C ASN A 130 -12.35 -3.20 3.26
N MET A 131 -12.08 -3.57 2.01
CA MET A 131 -13.14 -3.67 1.02
C MET A 131 -12.95 -5.02 0.31
N PRO A 132 -13.97 -5.88 0.22
CA PRO A 132 -13.80 -7.16 -0.45
C PRO A 132 -13.53 -6.87 -1.93
N PRO A 133 -12.37 -7.25 -2.48
CA PRO A 133 -12.17 -7.14 -3.90
C PRO A 133 -13.17 -8.09 -4.58
N ALA A 134 -13.86 -7.61 -5.62
CA ALA A 134 -14.81 -8.43 -6.39
C ALA A 134 -14.15 -9.68 -7.02
N ILE A 135 -12.82 -9.74 -6.98
CA ILE A 135 -11.99 -10.90 -7.26
C ILE A 135 -11.13 -11.09 -6.01
N ARG A 136 -11.36 -12.15 -5.24
CA ARG A 136 -10.52 -12.48 -4.07
C ARG A 136 -9.06 -12.56 -4.52
N ASP A 137 -8.15 -12.02 -3.72
CA ASP A 137 -6.71 -12.07 -4.01
C ASP A 137 -6.31 -13.54 -4.26
N PRO A 138 -5.73 -13.90 -5.41
CA PRO A 138 -5.34 -15.28 -5.70
C PRO A 138 -4.46 -15.90 -4.60
N MET A 139 -3.64 -15.09 -3.92
CA MET A 139 -2.84 -15.56 -2.80
C MET A 139 -3.67 -15.87 -1.55
N GLN A 140 -4.73 -15.09 -1.32
CA GLN A 140 -5.68 -15.34 -0.23
C GLN A 140 -6.51 -16.58 -0.51
N ILE A 141 -6.99 -16.76 -1.75
CA ILE A 141 -7.72 -17.98 -2.15
C ILE A 141 -6.83 -19.20 -1.93
N LEU A 142 -5.59 -19.18 -2.40
CA LEU A 142 -4.65 -20.29 -2.20
C LEU A 142 -4.42 -20.60 -0.71
N ALA A 143 -4.28 -19.56 0.13
CA ALA A 143 -4.13 -19.74 1.58
C ALA A 143 -5.39 -20.33 2.23
N GLU A 144 -6.58 -19.90 1.79
CA GLU A 144 -7.87 -20.47 2.22
C GLU A 144 -7.97 -21.95 1.81
N ASP A 145 -7.69 -22.27 0.54
CA ASP A 145 -7.73 -23.63 0.00
C ASP A 145 -6.75 -24.57 0.71
N LEU A 146 -5.52 -24.11 0.99
CA LEU A 146 -4.54 -24.88 1.78
C LEU A 146 -4.96 -25.01 3.24
N GLY A 147 -5.58 -23.97 3.81
CA GLY A 147 -6.17 -24.01 5.15
C GLY A 147 -7.25 -25.07 5.27
N GLU A 148 -8.09 -25.25 4.24
CA GLU A 148 -9.11 -26.29 4.22
C GLU A 148 -8.52 -27.71 4.27
N LEU A 149 -7.37 -27.95 3.63
CA LEU A 149 -6.66 -29.23 3.73
C LEU A 149 -6.24 -29.54 5.16
N TRP A 150 -5.79 -28.52 5.89
CA TRP A 150 -5.38 -28.62 7.28
C TRP A 150 -6.57 -28.85 8.22
N GLU A 151 -7.54 -27.95 8.22
CA GLU A 151 -8.68 -27.97 9.14
C GLU A 151 -9.52 -29.25 9.00
N ASN A 152 -9.64 -29.78 7.77
CA ASN A 152 -10.41 -30.99 7.49
C ASN A 152 -9.55 -32.25 7.36
N SER A 153 -8.23 -32.15 7.54
CA SER A 153 -7.28 -33.28 7.44
C SER A 153 -7.41 -34.10 6.14
N LEU A 154 -7.69 -33.42 5.01
CA LEU A 154 -7.91 -34.06 3.71
C LEU A 154 -6.59 -34.53 3.10
N PHE A 155 -6.52 -35.75 2.57
CA PHE A 155 -5.35 -36.28 1.84
C PHE A 155 -4.00 -36.26 2.59
N THR A 156 -4.04 -36.34 3.92
CA THR A 156 -2.85 -36.35 4.77
C THR A 156 -1.99 -37.60 4.58
N ASP A 157 -0.67 -37.44 4.64
CA ASP A 157 0.32 -38.50 4.38
C ASP A 157 1.32 -38.69 5.55
N CYS A 158 1.20 -37.89 6.62
CA CYS A 158 1.96 -38.07 7.86
C CYS A 158 1.17 -37.69 9.13
N SER A 159 1.68 -38.14 10.27
CA SER A 159 1.15 -37.93 11.61
C SER A 159 2.24 -37.34 12.52
N LEU A 160 1.90 -36.28 13.25
CA LEU A 160 2.74 -35.62 14.24
C LEU A 160 2.10 -35.82 15.61
N VAL A 161 2.85 -36.33 16.59
CA VAL A 161 2.35 -36.55 17.95
C VAL A 161 2.88 -35.46 18.87
N VAL A 162 1.97 -34.65 19.40
CA VAL A 162 2.31 -33.52 20.28
C VAL A 162 1.56 -33.71 21.59
N ALA A 163 2.29 -33.79 22.70
CA ALA A 163 1.71 -34.05 24.03
C ALA A 163 0.76 -35.28 24.05
N GLY A 164 1.12 -36.33 23.32
CA GLY A 164 0.33 -37.57 23.20
C GLY A 164 -0.89 -37.48 22.29
N GLN A 165 -1.13 -36.33 21.63
CA GLN A 165 -2.20 -36.19 20.64
C GLN A 165 -1.65 -36.31 19.22
N GLU A 166 -2.28 -37.17 18.42
CA GLU A 166 -1.95 -37.35 17.01
C GLU A 166 -2.60 -36.26 16.14
N ILE A 167 -1.80 -35.67 15.26
CA ILE A 167 -2.16 -34.60 14.34
C ILE A 167 -1.78 -35.01 12.92
N ARG A 168 -2.76 -35.09 12.03
CA ARG A 168 -2.57 -35.48 10.63
C ARG A 168 -2.12 -34.28 9.78
N SER A 169 -1.18 -34.49 8.86
CA SER A 169 -0.61 -33.39 8.05
C SER A 169 0.03 -33.86 6.73
N HIS A 170 0.62 -32.94 5.98
CA HIS A 170 1.17 -33.13 4.63
C HIS A 170 2.68 -32.90 4.59
N LYS A 171 3.46 -33.93 4.27
CA LYS A 171 4.92 -33.84 4.17
C LYS A 171 5.36 -32.76 3.20
N ALA A 172 4.74 -32.69 2.03
CA ALA A 172 5.10 -31.74 0.98
C ALA A 172 4.96 -30.27 1.44
N ILE A 173 3.87 -29.94 2.13
CA ILE A 173 3.61 -28.58 2.63
C ILE A 173 4.59 -28.26 3.76
N LEU A 174 4.73 -29.17 4.73
CA LEU A 174 5.67 -29.03 5.84
C LEU A 174 7.11 -28.83 5.36
N ALA A 175 7.60 -29.67 4.45
CA ALA A 175 8.94 -29.57 3.88
C ALA A 175 9.14 -28.29 3.05
N ALA A 176 8.12 -27.85 2.31
CA ALA A 176 8.18 -26.61 1.55
C ALA A 176 8.27 -25.37 2.46
N ARG A 177 7.63 -25.43 3.63
CA ARG A 177 7.42 -24.28 4.52
C ARG A 177 8.30 -24.25 5.77
N SER A 178 8.96 -25.35 6.10
CA SER A 178 9.86 -25.48 7.25
C SER A 178 11.13 -26.25 6.87
N PRO A 179 12.31 -25.61 6.91
CA PRO A 179 13.59 -26.30 6.71
C PRO A 179 13.83 -27.44 7.70
N VAL A 180 13.32 -27.33 8.93
CA VAL A 180 13.43 -28.36 9.97
C VAL A 180 12.63 -29.60 9.55
N PHE A 181 11.36 -29.44 9.18
CA PHE A 181 10.58 -30.57 8.68
C PHE A 181 11.14 -31.15 7.38
N ARG A 182 11.67 -30.30 6.49
CA ARG A 182 12.36 -30.76 5.28
C ARG A 182 13.51 -31.69 5.63
N ALA A 183 14.42 -31.26 6.50
CA ALA A 183 15.55 -32.07 6.93
C ALA A 183 15.09 -33.37 7.61
N MET A 184 14.04 -33.32 8.44
CA MET A 184 13.45 -34.51 9.08
C MET A 184 12.90 -35.53 8.07
N PHE A 185 12.34 -35.09 6.93
CA PHE A 185 11.81 -35.98 5.90
C PHE A 185 12.87 -36.43 4.89
N GLU A 186 13.89 -35.62 4.63
CA GLU A 186 15.01 -35.95 3.72
C GLU A 186 15.98 -36.95 4.35
N HIS A 187 16.15 -36.91 5.67
CA HIS A 187 16.97 -37.88 6.40
C HIS A 187 16.14 -39.08 6.84
N GLU A 188 16.60 -40.30 6.52
CA GLU A 188 16.00 -41.57 6.95
C GLU A 188 16.19 -41.78 8.46
N MET A 189 15.49 -41.02 9.30
CA MET A 189 15.28 -41.38 10.71
C MET A 189 14.22 -42.48 10.78
N LEU A 190 14.31 -43.40 11.74
CA LEU A 190 13.36 -44.52 11.90
C LEU A 190 11.88 -44.07 11.92
N ASP A 191 11.64 -42.82 12.34
CA ASP A 191 10.34 -42.15 12.40
C ASP A 191 9.83 -41.69 11.02
N SER A 192 10.73 -41.34 10.08
CA SER A 192 10.35 -40.94 8.72
C SER A 192 9.80 -42.11 7.89
N LEU A 193 10.23 -43.35 8.20
CA LEU A 193 9.70 -44.59 7.63
C LEU A 193 8.27 -44.93 8.11
N ARG A 194 7.90 -44.46 9.30
CA ARG A 194 6.56 -44.69 9.89
C ARG A 194 5.58 -43.56 9.60
N ASN A 195 6.03 -42.49 8.92
CA ASN A 195 5.27 -41.25 8.74
C ASN A 195 4.73 -40.71 10.07
N HIS A 196 5.47 -40.95 11.16
CA HIS A 196 5.04 -40.70 12.54
C HIS A 196 6.17 -39.98 13.27
N ILE A 197 5.95 -38.73 13.67
CA ILE A 197 6.98 -37.89 14.30
C ILE A 197 6.49 -37.44 15.67
N GLU A 198 7.25 -37.74 16.72
CA GLU A 198 6.98 -37.24 18.07
C GLU A 198 7.62 -35.86 18.30
N ILE A 199 6.86 -34.94 18.89
CA ILE A 199 7.27 -33.57 19.17
C ILE A 199 7.00 -33.27 20.65
N HIS A 200 8.06 -33.04 21.41
CA HIS A 200 7.99 -32.87 22.86
C HIS A 200 8.14 -31.41 23.33
N ASP A 201 8.77 -30.56 22.53
CA ASP A 201 9.23 -29.23 22.97
C ASP A 201 8.19 -28.11 22.80
N ILE A 202 7.00 -28.41 22.28
CA ILE A 202 5.99 -27.41 21.95
C ILE A 202 4.65 -27.80 22.58
N HIS A 203 4.02 -26.84 23.26
CA HIS A 203 2.68 -27.02 23.79
C HIS A 203 1.66 -27.16 22.66
N LEU A 204 0.74 -28.11 22.77
CA LEU A 204 -0.21 -28.48 21.71
C LEU A 204 -0.92 -27.29 21.06
N GLN A 205 -1.37 -26.30 21.83
CA GLN A 205 -2.06 -25.13 21.30
C GLN A 205 -1.15 -24.21 20.48
N VAL A 206 0.10 -24.03 20.91
CA VAL A 206 1.11 -23.28 20.16
C VAL A 206 1.45 -24.03 18.87
N PHE A 207 1.54 -25.36 18.96
CA PHE A 207 1.79 -26.20 17.79
C PHE A 207 0.68 -26.09 16.75
N LYS A 208 -0.60 -26.15 17.15
CA LYS A 208 -1.73 -25.98 16.23
C LYS A 208 -1.71 -24.62 15.53
N GLU A 209 -1.36 -23.57 16.25
CA GLU A 209 -1.26 -22.22 15.69
C GLU A 209 -0.07 -22.10 14.71
N MET A 210 1.07 -22.73 15.03
CA MET A 210 2.22 -22.85 14.12
C MET A 210 1.84 -23.63 12.84
N MET A 211 1.08 -24.71 12.97
CA MET A 211 0.59 -25.46 11.82
C MET A 211 -0.35 -24.59 10.98
N HIS A 212 -1.30 -23.89 11.59
CA HIS A 212 -2.16 -22.95 10.88
C HIS A 212 -1.35 -21.92 10.07
N PHE A 213 -0.27 -21.39 10.65
CA PHE A 213 0.66 -20.50 9.94
C PHE A 213 1.37 -21.19 8.77
N ILE A 214 1.81 -22.43 8.93
CA ILE A 214 2.46 -23.20 7.85
C ILE A 214 1.54 -23.34 6.63
N TYR A 215 0.23 -23.58 6.84
CA TYR A 215 -0.73 -23.75 5.73
C TYR A 215 -1.24 -22.43 5.14
N THR A 216 -1.50 -21.42 5.98
CA THR A 216 -2.24 -20.21 5.57
C THR A 216 -1.39 -18.95 5.53
N GLY A 217 -0.20 -18.95 6.16
CA GLY A 217 0.61 -17.75 6.37
C GLY A 217 0.02 -16.77 7.39
N THR A 218 -1.00 -17.16 8.16
CA THR A 218 -1.69 -16.30 9.13
C THR A 218 -1.72 -16.91 10.53
N VAL A 219 -1.81 -16.04 11.54
CA VAL A 219 -1.84 -16.40 12.97
C VAL A 219 -3.00 -15.65 13.65
N PRO A 220 -4.23 -16.19 13.63
CA PRO A 220 -5.41 -15.52 14.20
C PRO A 220 -5.24 -15.08 15.66
N HIS A 221 -4.50 -15.85 16.47
CA HIS A 221 -4.38 -15.64 17.92
C HIS A 221 -3.06 -14.97 18.36
N LEU A 222 -2.30 -14.37 17.43
CA LEU A 222 -1.01 -13.73 17.74
C LEU A 222 -1.11 -12.58 18.74
N HIS A 223 -2.27 -11.95 18.86
CA HIS A 223 -2.52 -10.85 19.79
C HIS A 223 -2.50 -11.30 21.27
N ASN A 224 -2.60 -12.61 21.55
CA ASN A 224 -2.44 -13.14 22.90
C ASN A 224 -0.95 -13.27 23.24
N HIS A 225 -0.51 -12.56 24.29
CA HIS A 225 0.89 -12.56 24.72
C HIS A 225 1.46 -13.97 24.94
N SER A 226 0.73 -14.89 25.58
CA SER A 226 1.24 -16.25 25.82
C SER A 226 1.40 -17.04 24.52
N MET A 227 0.52 -16.80 23.54
CA MET A 227 0.61 -17.42 22.22
C MET A 227 1.78 -16.83 21.42
N ALA A 228 1.95 -15.51 21.44
CA ALA A 228 3.06 -14.83 20.78
C ALA A 228 4.43 -15.30 21.30
N THR A 229 4.59 -15.41 22.63
CA THR A 229 5.83 -15.91 23.22
C THR A 229 6.06 -17.39 22.89
N GLY A 230 5.01 -18.21 22.88
CA GLY A 230 5.11 -19.62 22.53
C GLY A 230 5.48 -19.82 21.06
N LEU A 231 4.85 -19.07 20.15
CA LEU A 231 5.15 -19.13 18.71
C LEU A 231 6.56 -18.61 18.41
N LEU A 232 7.02 -17.57 19.11
CA LEU A 232 8.39 -17.08 18.96
C LEU A 232 9.40 -18.19 19.29
N ALA A 233 9.18 -18.93 20.38
CA ALA A 233 10.04 -20.05 20.75
C ALA A 233 9.93 -21.25 19.79
N ALA A 234 8.76 -21.45 19.16
CA ALA A 234 8.55 -22.53 18.19
C ALA A 234 9.06 -22.21 16.78
N ALA A 235 9.31 -20.94 16.46
CA ALA A 235 9.74 -20.47 15.14
C ALA A 235 11.27 -20.29 15.01
N ASP A 236 11.99 -20.35 16.12
CA ASP A 236 13.46 -20.32 16.20
C ASP A 236 14.05 -21.71 15.89
#